data_AF-A0A356R8E3-F1
#
_entry.id   AF-A0A356R8E3-F1
#
_cell.length_a   1.000
_cell.length_b   1.000
_cell.length_c   1.000
_cell.angle_alpha   90.00
_cell.angle_beta   90.00
_cell.angle_gamma   90.00
#
_symmetry.space_group_name_H-M   'P 1'
#
loop_
_entity.id
_entity.type
_entity.pdbx_description
1 polymer ?
#
loop_
_entity_poly.entity_id
_entity_poly.type
_entity_poly.pdbx_seq_one_letter_code
_entity_poly.pdbx_strand_id
1 'polypeptide(L)'
;MAVRSRKAALRVFSYYTFPDWEKYFKNLVSPGNGEDVYTYVRNGIQVRYSFSYIPDLNEGKTIPTLYVQRCEIEFSPAVPIEQIPSLVPEFIPPTEQTAPTFRSNLWILIFKGPPSPEANFIVKEQGKEKLSWSLAYQMFAINGIPDTLSVETPIDRLEITTQSLQIVRTHQRLTHEPTLNPYSLEFQKHPPAPSPTIKSVPQPHYED
;
A
#
# COMPACT_ATOMS: atom_id res chain seq x y z
N MET A 1 -8.48 29.90 10.67
CA MET A 1 -7.79 29.23 9.53
C MET A 1 -6.75 28.29 10.08
N ALA A 2 -6.95 26.98 9.96
CA ALA A 2 -5.96 25.99 10.37
C ALA A 2 -5.09 25.63 9.16
N VAL A 3 -3.90 26.21 9.09
CA VAL A 3 -2.88 25.82 8.12
C VAL A 3 -2.42 24.40 8.51
N ARG A 4 -2.86 23.40 7.74
CA ARG A 4 -2.36 22.02 7.89
C ARG A 4 -0.88 22.03 7.50
N SER A 5 0.00 21.95 8.49
CA SER A 5 1.45 21.83 8.25
C SER A 5 1.76 20.52 7.53
N ARG A 6 2.66 20.59 6.54
CA ARG A 6 3.35 19.49 5.82
C ARG A 6 4.17 18.60 6.77
N LYS A 7 3.52 17.96 7.75
CA LYS A 7 4.16 17.14 8.78
C LYS A 7 3.67 15.70 8.81
N ALA A 8 3.34 15.19 7.63
CA ALA A 8 3.26 13.76 7.35
C ALA A 8 4.07 13.52 6.07
N ALA A 9 4.92 12.50 6.05
CA ALA A 9 5.86 12.16 4.98
C ALA A 9 7.15 13.00 4.90
N LEU A 10 8.06 12.78 5.85
CA LEU A 10 9.53 12.80 5.66
C LEU A 10 10.17 12.40 6.99
N ARG A 11 10.28 11.09 7.24
CA ARG A 11 11.25 10.59 8.23
C ARG A 11 12.56 10.39 7.48
N VAL A 12 13.42 11.40 7.55
CA VAL A 12 14.82 11.29 7.15
C VAL A 12 15.49 10.40 8.18
N PHE A 13 15.95 9.21 7.79
CA PHE A 13 16.83 8.42 8.65
C PHE A 13 18.24 9.00 8.53
N SER A 14 18.71 9.64 9.59
CA SER A 14 20.13 9.89 9.81
C SER A 14 20.81 8.57 10.17
N TYR A 15 21.87 8.18 9.45
CA TYR A 15 22.73 7.09 9.89
C TYR A 15 23.45 7.52 11.17
N TYR A 16 23.25 6.80 12.27
CA TYR A 16 23.99 6.99 13.50
C TYR A 16 25.21 6.09 13.52
N THR A 17 26.34 6.60 14.01
CA THR A 17 27.52 5.77 14.25
C THR A 17 27.21 4.75 15.35
N PHE A 18 27.91 3.61 15.37
CA PHE A 18 27.69 2.57 16.39
C PHE A 18 27.76 3.11 17.85
N PRO A 19 28.69 4.02 18.21
CA PRO A 19 28.69 4.67 19.53
C PRO A 19 27.43 5.50 19.82
N ASP A 20 26.90 6.22 18.82
CA ASP A 20 25.69 7.05 18.98
C ASP A 20 24.43 6.19 19.12
N TRP A 21 24.37 5.07 18.38
CA TRP A 21 23.29 4.09 18.52
C TRP A 21 23.25 3.51 19.94
N GLU A 22 24.39 3.08 20.46
CA GLU A 22 24.48 2.46 21.79
C GLU A 22 24.08 3.42 22.91
N LYS A 23 24.46 4.69 22.80
CA LYS A 23 24.18 5.71 23.81
C LYS A 23 22.71 6.12 23.87
N TYR A 24 22.04 6.20 22.72
CA TYR A 24 20.72 6.83 22.64
C TYR A 24 19.58 5.86 22.37
N PHE A 25 19.81 4.74 21.69
CA PHE A 25 18.75 3.90 21.15
C PHE A 25 18.71 2.47 21.72
N LYS A 26 19.73 2.04 22.47
CA LYS A 26 19.82 0.69 23.08
C LYS A 26 18.61 0.29 23.93
N ASN A 27 17.96 1.27 24.58
CA ASN A 27 16.79 1.05 25.44
C ASN A 27 15.47 1.52 24.81
N LEU A 28 15.52 2.09 23.60
CA LEU A 28 14.35 2.44 22.82
C LEU A 28 14.10 1.30 21.85
N VAL A 29 13.15 0.42 22.17
CA VAL A 29 12.56 -0.45 21.15
C VAL A 29 11.92 0.49 20.12
N SER A 30 12.64 0.74 19.01
CA SER A 30 12.15 1.56 17.91
C SER A 30 10.77 1.03 17.51
N PRO A 31 9.72 1.86 17.38
CA PRO A 31 8.38 1.38 17.06
C PRO A 31 8.22 0.94 15.57
N GLY A 32 9.30 0.50 14.95
CA GLY A 32 9.36 -0.10 13.62
C GLY A 32 10.81 -0.55 13.39
N ASN A 33 11.01 -1.86 13.22
CA ASN A 33 12.33 -2.43 12.99
C ASN A 33 12.77 -2.08 11.56
N GLY A 34 13.86 -1.31 11.43
CA GLY A 34 14.66 -1.08 10.21
C GLY A 34 13.87 -0.76 8.94
N GLU A 35 13.96 0.47 8.43
CA GLU A 35 13.50 0.75 7.07
C GLU A 35 14.70 0.74 6.12
N ASP A 36 14.83 -0.30 5.31
CA ASP A 36 15.76 -0.28 4.18
C ASP A 36 15.09 0.48 3.04
N VAL A 37 15.76 1.53 2.55
CA VAL A 37 15.22 2.40 1.50
C VAL A 37 16.11 2.33 0.27
N TYR A 38 15.51 2.01 -0.87
CA TYR A 38 16.20 1.98 -2.16
C TYR A 38 15.47 2.91 -3.14
N THR A 39 16.21 3.62 -3.98
CA THR A 39 15.61 4.52 -4.97
C THR A 39 16.30 4.34 -6.30
N TYR A 40 15.53 4.20 -7.36
CA TYR A 40 16.02 4.21 -8.74
C TYR A 40 15.10 5.03 -9.63
N VAL A 41 15.58 5.32 -10.84
CA VAL A 41 14.78 5.98 -11.88
C VAL A 41 14.58 4.98 -13.02
N ARG A 42 13.33 4.76 -13.42
CA ARG A 42 12.97 3.92 -14.57
C ARG A 42 11.94 4.66 -15.42
N ASN A 43 12.20 4.80 -16.71
CA ASN A 43 11.34 5.53 -17.66
C ASN A 43 10.99 6.96 -17.19
N GLY A 44 11.94 7.65 -16.56
CA GLY A 44 11.73 9.02 -16.03
C GLY A 44 10.91 9.10 -14.73
N ILE A 45 10.47 7.96 -14.18
CA ILE A 45 9.78 7.87 -12.90
C ILE A 45 10.78 7.51 -11.81
N GLN A 46 10.82 8.29 -10.73
CA GLN A 46 11.52 7.90 -9.52
C GLN A 46 10.67 6.86 -8.77
N VAL A 47 11.28 5.70 -8.48
CA VAL A 47 10.66 4.61 -7.73
C VAL A 47 11.44 4.42 -6.44
N ARG A 48 10.77 4.55 -5.30
CA ARG A 48 11.36 4.41 -3.96
C ARG A 48 10.76 3.22 -3.24
N TYR A 49 11.58 2.23 -2.91
CA TYR A 49 11.21 1.09 -2.06
C TYR A 49 11.51 1.42 -0.61
N SER A 50 10.66 0.96 0.29
CA SER A 50 10.83 0.99 1.74
C SER A 50 10.40 -0.36 2.30
N PHE A 51 11.31 -1.08 2.95
CA PHE A 51 11.05 -2.38 3.54
C PHE A 51 10.91 -2.25 5.04
N SER A 52 9.82 -2.76 5.62
CA SER A 52 9.70 -2.90 7.08
C SER A 52 9.80 -4.37 7.46
N TYR A 53 10.51 -4.66 8.55
CA TYR A 53 10.79 -6.03 8.96
C TYR A 53 10.13 -6.42 10.29
N ILE A 54 9.90 -7.72 10.45
CA ILE A 54 9.50 -8.34 11.71
C ILE A 54 10.52 -9.40 12.12
N PRO A 55 10.95 -9.43 13.41
CA PRO A 55 11.89 -10.43 13.88
C PRO A 55 11.26 -11.80 14.14
N ASP A 56 12.03 -12.85 13.90
CA ASP A 56 11.70 -14.19 14.38
C ASP A 56 12.09 -14.39 15.84
N LEU A 57 11.12 -14.17 16.73
CA LEU A 57 11.29 -14.37 18.16
C LEU A 57 11.34 -15.85 18.58
N ASN A 58 11.10 -16.81 17.67
CA ASN A 58 11.08 -18.24 17.98
C ASN A 58 12.45 -18.91 17.82
N GLU A 59 13.44 -18.27 17.18
CA GLU A 59 14.73 -18.90 16.86
C GLU A 59 15.68 -19.01 18.06
N GLY A 60 15.41 -18.34 19.18
CA GLY A 60 16.28 -18.33 20.35
C GLY A 60 17.67 -17.70 20.11
N LYS A 61 17.86 -17.00 18.98
CA LYS A 61 19.12 -16.32 18.63
C LYS A 61 19.21 -14.96 19.32
N THR A 62 20.42 -14.54 19.67
CA THR A 62 20.70 -13.19 20.20
C THR A 62 20.34 -12.09 19.22
N ILE A 63 20.51 -12.35 17.91
CA ILE A 63 20.04 -11.49 16.83
C ILE A 63 19.10 -12.36 15.97
N PRO A 64 17.77 -12.15 16.05
CA PRO A 64 16.80 -12.96 15.33
C PRO A 64 16.84 -12.68 13.83
N THR A 65 16.49 -13.67 13.01
CA THR A 65 16.26 -13.46 11.57
C THR A 65 15.15 -12.42 11.37
N LEU A 66 15.35 -11.48 10.45
CA LEU A 66 14.36 -10.48 10.07
C LEU A 66 13.63 -10.91 8.80
N TYR A 67 12.30 -10.87 8.83
CA TYR A 67 11.45 -11.13 7.68
C TYR A 67 10.79 -9.85 7.20
N VAL A 68 10.71 -9.65 5.89
CA VAL A 68 9.99 -8.51 5.32
C VAL A 68 8.51 -8.67 5.64
N GLN A 69 7.98 -7.75 6.45
CA GLN A 69 6.56 -7.69 6.76
C GLN A 69 5.78 -6.93 5.68
N ARG A 70 6.38 -5.87 5.15
CA ARG A 70 5.75 -5.00 4.16
C ARG A 70 6.83 -4.31 3.33
N CYS A 71 6.55 -4.19 2.04
CA CYS A 71 7.32 -3.41 1.10
C CYS A 71 6.43 -2.28 0.57
N GLU A 72 6.73 -1.04 0.90
CA GLU A 72 6.09 0.16 0.35
C GLU A 72 6.91 0.67 -0.84
N ILE A 73 6.24 1.03 -1.92
CA ILE A 73 6.86 1.45 -3.18
C ILE A 73 6.19 2.74 -3.62
N GLU A 74 6.91 3.85 -3.61
CA GLU A 74 6.41 5.16 -3.99
C GLU A 74 6.88 5.55 -5.39
N PHE A 75 5.99 6.20 -6.13
CA PHE A 75 6.23 6.72 -7.46
C PHE A 75 6.27 8.25 -7.43
N SER A 76 7.23 8.84 -8.13
CA SER A 76 7.31 10.29 -8.31
C SER A 76 7.71 10.62 -9.75
N PRO A 77 6.77 11.13 -10.58
CA PRO A 77 5.35 11.40 -10.29
C PRO A 77 4.50 10.12 -10.15
N ALA A 78 3.22 10.28 -9.79
CA ALA A 78 2.22 9.21 -9.82
C ALA A 78 2.13 8.57 -11.20
N VAL A 79 1.81 7.27 -11.24
CA VAL A 79 1.80 6.47 -12.47
C VAL A 79 0.44 5.79 -12.70
N PRO A 80 0.02 5.61 -13.97
CA PRO A 80 -1.12 4.76 -14.31
C PRO A 80 -1.02 3.35 -13.74
N ILE A 81 -2.15 2.77 -13.34
CA ILE A 81 -2.25 1.37 -12.87
C ILE A 81 -1.58 0.40 -13.86
N GLU A 82 -1.86 0.54 -15.15
CA GLU A 82 -1.28 -0.34 -16.20
C GLU A 82 0.25 -0.28 -16.28
N GLN A 83 0.86 0.83 -15.86
CA GLN A 83 2.31 1.01 -15.95
C GLN A 83 3.06 0.32 -14.80
N ILE A 84 2.40 0.08 -13.66
CA ILE A 84 3.02 -0.40 -12.42
C ILE A 84 3.83 -1.71 -12.63
N PRO A 85 3.32 -2.75 -13.33
CA PRO A 85 4.09 -4.00 -13.54
C PRO A 85 5.42 -3.79 -14.28
N SER A 86 5.54 -2.76 -15.12
CA SER A 86 6.80 -2.44 -15.81
C SER A 86 7.82 -1.76 -14.89
N LEU A 87 7.33 -1.07 -13.85
CA LEU A 87 8.13 -0.33 -12.89
C LEU A 87 8.56 -1.20 -11.72
N VAL A 88 7.74 -2.16 -11.32
CA VAL A 88 7.91 -3.04 -10.14
C VAL A 88 7.83 -4.50 -10.58
N PRO A 89 8.96 -5.18 -10.88
CA PRO A 89 8.98 -6.56 -11.35
C PRO A 89 8.36 -7.58 -10.36
N GLU A 90 8.44 -7.30 -9.06
CA GLU A 90 7.89 -8.12 -7.98
C GLU A 90 6.36 -8.03 -7.91
N PHE A 91 5.79 -6.97 -8.48
CA PHE A 91 4.36 -6.76 -8.56
C PHE A 91 3.78 -7.55 -9.74
N ILE A 92 3.35 -8.77 -9.43
CA ILE A 92 2.73 -9.68 -10.37
C ILE A 92 1.26 -9.84 -9.95
N PRO A 93 0.36 -8.93 -10.39
CA PRO A 93 -1.07 -9.00 -10.06
C PRO A 93 -1.74 -10.20 -10.75
N PRO A 94 -2.77 -10.80 -10.14
CA PRO A 94 -3.60 -11.80 -10.80
C PRO A 94 -4.34 -11.18 -11.98
N THR A 95 -4.55 -11.96 -13.04
CA THR A 95 -5.29 -11.51 -14.25
C THR A 95 -6.70 -12.10 -14.31
N GLU A 96 -7.03 -13.03 -13.42
CA GLU A 96 -8.35 -13.62 -13.32
C GLU A 96 -9.37 -12.59 -12.84
N GLN A 97 -10.55 -12.58 -13.47
CA GLN A 97 -11.68 -11.74 -13.04
C GLN A 97 -12.15 -12.07 -11.62
N THR A 98 -12.02 -13.32 -11.21
CA THR A 98 -12.47 -13.84 -9.91
C THR A 98 -11.51 -13.49 -8.76
N ALA A 99 -10.35 -12.88 -9.06
CA ALA A 99 -9.41 -12.46 -8.04
C ALA A 99 -10.05 -11.42 -7.11
N PRO A 100 -10.10 -11.67 -5.78
CA PRO A 100 -10.75 -10.76 -4.84
C PRO A 100 -10.10 -9.38 -4.89
N THR A 101 -10.89 -8.38 -5.29
CA THR A 101 -10.45 -7.00 -5.42
C THR A 101 -11.44 -6.07 -4.75
N PHE A 102 -10.91 -5.13 -3.99
CA PHE A 102 -11.68 -4.17 -3.21
C PHE A 102 -11.11 -2.77 -3.43
N ARG A 103 -11.91 -1.75 -3.15
CA ARG A 103 -11.50 -0.36 -3.20
C ARG A 103 -12.03 0.41 -2.00
N SER A 104 -11.43 1.57 -1.81
CA SER A 104 -11.95 2.67 -1.03
C SER A 104 -11.88 3.96 -1.85
N ASN A 105 -12.07 5.10 -1.20
CA ASN A 105 -11.76 6.41 -1.75
C ASN A 105 -10.25 6.74 -1.76
N LEU A 106 -9.39 5.92 -1.14
CA LEU A 106 -7.95 6.19 -1.01
C LEU A 106 -7.07 5.10 -1.62
N TRP A 107 -7.60 3.89 -1.82
CA TRP A 107 -6.81 2.75 -2.25
C TRP A 107 -7.61 1.70 -3.04
N ILE A 108 -6.88 0.82 -3.73
CA ILE A 108 -7.35 -0.41 -4.37
C ILE A 108 -6.55 -1.58 -3.78
N LEU A 109 -7.22 -2.65 -3.37
CA LEU A 109 -6.63 -3.83 -2.74
C LEU A 109 -6.91 -5.05 -3.61
N ILE A 110 -5.86 -5.76 -4.00
CA ILE A 110 -5.92 -6.97 -4.83
C ILE A 110 -5.27 -8.12 -4.06
N PHE A 111 -5.99 -9.22 -3.89
CA PHE A 111 -5.44 -10.45 -3.33
C PHE A 111 -4.74 -11.26 -4.42
N LYS A 112 -3.45 -11.57 -4.24
CA LYS A 112 -2.66 -12.29 -5.25
C LYS A 112 -3.06 -13.76 -5.40
N GLY A 113 -3.54 -14.38 -4.32
CA GLY A 113 -3.81 -15.81 -4.30
C GLY A 113 -4.43 -16.32 -3.00
N PRO A 114 -4.54 -17.65 -2.85
CA PRO A 114 -5.12 -18.26 -1.66
C PRO A 114 -4.28 -17.95 -0.41
N PRO A 115 -4.85 -18.12 0.79
CA PRO A 115 -4.11 -17.99 2.03
C PRO A 115 -2.89 -18.93 2.07
N SER A 116 -1.78 -18.43 2.60
CA SER A 116 -0.53 -19.18 2.75
C SER A 116 -0.26 -19.41 4.25
N PRO A 117 -0.03 -20.66 4.68
CA PRO A 117 0.38 -20.95 6.06
C PRO A 117 1.64 -20.19 6.48
N GLU A 118 2.56 -19.94 5.55
CA GLU A 118 3.80 -19.20 5.77
C GLU A 118 3.54 -17.72 6.09
N ALA A 119 2.46 -17.13 5.58
CA ALA A 119 2.07 -15.75 5.89
C ALA A 119 1.67 -15.56 7.37
N ASN A 120 1.21 -16.62 8.06
CA ASN A 120 0.86 -16.55 9.48
C ASN A 120 2.05 -16.17 10.36
N PHE A 121 3.26 -16.50 9.93
CA PHE A 121 4.48 -16.20 10.68
C PHE A 121 4.74 -14.69 10.82
N ILE A 122 4.32 -13.91 9.82
CA ILE A 122 4.50 -12.45 9.76
C ILE A 122 3.44 -11.73 10.62
N VAL A 123 2.33 -12.40 10.94
CA VAL A 123 1.22 -11.81 11.69
C VAL A 123 1.30 -12.22 13.16
N LYS A 124 1.90 -11.35 13.96
CA LYS A 124 2.10 -11.57 15.41
C LYS A 124 1.09 -10.84 16.31
N GLU A 125 -0.08 -10.53 15.77
CA GLU A 125 -1.15 -9.88 16.54
C GLU A 125 -2.03 -10.90 17.27
N GLN A 126 -2.20 -10.70 18.58
CA GLN A 126 -2.98 -11.59 19.43
C GLN A 126 -4.43 -11.74 18.93
N GLY A 127 -4.87 -12.98 18.74
CA GLY A 127 -6.21 -13.32 18.27
C GLY A 127 -6.36 -13.31 16.75
N LYS A 128 -5.37 -12.79 16.01
CA LYS A 128 -5.35 -12.74 14.55
C LYS A 128 -4.58 -13.90 13.91
N GLU A 129 -3.91 -14.73 14.70
CA GLU A 129 -3.13 -15.88 14.23
C GLU A 129 -4.00 -16.99 13.63
N LYS A 130 -5.29 -17.00 13.96
CA LYS A 130 -6.28 -17.97 13.44
C LYS A 130 -6.90 -17.55 12.11
N LEU A 131 -6.65 -16.33 11.67
CA LEU A 131 -7.21 -15.80 10.43
C LEU A 131 -6.44 -16.34 9.23
N SER A 132 -7.11 -16.41 8.09
CA SER A 132 -6.45 -16.80 6.84
C SER A 132 -5.79 -15.58 6.20
N TRP A 133 -4.46 -15.61 6.08
CA TRP A 133 -3.64 -14.53 5.54
C TRP A 133 -3.11 -14.86 4.15
N SER A 134 -3.22 -13.90 3.25
CA SER A 134 -2.80 -13.98 1.85
C SER A 134 -1.87 -12.83 1.51
N LEU A 135 -0.99 -13.03 0.54
CA LEU A 135 -0.27 -11.94 -0.09
C LEU A 135 -1.27 -11.04 -0.85
N ALA A 136 -1.15 -9.74 -0.63
CA ALA A 136 -2.00 -8.74 -1.24
C ALA A 136 -1.20 -7.52 -1.67
N TYR A 137 -1.75 -6.82 -2.65
CA TYR A 137 -1.23 -5.58 -3.19
C TYR A 137 -2.21 -4.46 -2.93
N GLN A 138 -1.74 -3.37 -2.34
CA GLN A 138 -2.57 -2.22 -2.05
C GLN A 138 -2.00 -0.98 -2.74
N MET A 139 -2.75 -0.43 -3.69
CA MET A 139 -2.37 0.74 -4.47
C MET A 139 -3.08 1.97 -3.91
N PHE A 140 -2.37 3.07 -3.69
CA PHE A 140 -2.88 4.29 -3.06
C PHE A 140 -2.73 5.49 -4.01
N ALA A 141 -3.68 6.40 -3.92
CA ALA A 141 -3.61 7.70 -4.58
C ALA A 141 -3.74 8.82 -3.53
N ILE A 142 -2.78 9.74 -3.51
CA ILE A 142 -2.74 10.88 -2.58
C ILE A 142 -3.96 11.78 -2.80
N ASN A 143 -4.38 11.94 -4.06
CA ASN A 143 -5.55 12.74 -4.44
C ASN A 143 -6.87 11.94 -4.39
N GLY A 144 -6.82 10.69 -3.90
CA GLY A 144 -7.96 9.77 -3.84
C GLY A 144 -8.16 8.96 -5.11
N ILE A 145 -8.90 7.86 -4.97
CA ILE A 145 -9.30 6.97 -6.05
C ILE A 145 -10.66 7.46 -6.60
N PRO A 146 -10.78 7.70 -7.91
CA PRO A 146 -12.03 8.14 -8.52
C PRO A 146 -13.15 7.11 -8.36
N ASP A 147 -14.40 7.58 -8.40
CA ASP A 147 -15.58 6.71 -8.31
C ASP A 147 -15.64 5.71 -9.46
N THR A 148 -15.20 6.09 -10.65
CA THR A 148 -14.97 5.14 -11.73
C THR A 148 -13.48 4.91 -11.89
N LEU A 149 -13.07 3.66 -11.69
CA LEU A 149 -11.70 3.26 -11.89
C LEU A 149 -11.42 3.00 -13.38
N SER A 150 -10.27 3.46 -13.85
CA SER A 150 -9.71 3.11 -15.17
C SER A 150 -8.25 2.67 -15.05
N VAL A 151 -7.68 2.08 -16.10
CA VAL A 151 -6.27 1.64 -16.10
C VAL A 151 -5.30 2.82 -16.04
N GLU A 152 -5.76 4.01 -16.42
CA GLU A 152 -5.06 5.29 -16.39
C GLU A 152 -5.12 5.98 -15.02
N THR A 153 -5.85 5.40 -14.04
CA THR A 153 -5.97 5.98 -12.69
C THR A 153 -4.57 6.17 -12.09
N PRO A 154 -4.21 7.39 -11.65
CA PRO A 154 -2.88 7.65 -11.12
C PRO A 154 -2.71 7.05 -9.72
N ILE A 155 -1.60 6.35 -9.52
CA ILE A 155 -1.20 5.71 -8.26
C ILE A 155 0.15 6.30 -7.82
N ASP A 156 0.19 6.76 -6.58
CA ASP A 156 1.38 7.34 -5.95
C ASP A 156 2.18 6.28 -5.18
N ARG A 157 1.51 5.25 -4.67
CA ARG A 157 2.14 4.23 -3.82
C ARG A 157 1.54 2.85 -4.02
N LEU A 158 2.38 1.83 -4.03
CA LEU A 158 2.03 0.42 -3.97
C LEU A 158 2.57 -0.16 -2.66
N GLU A 159 1.77 -0.96 -1.97
CA GLU A 159 2.21 -1.77 -0.82
C GLU A 159 2.06 -3.24 -1.16
N ILE A 160 3.13 -4.02 -0.94
CA ILE A 160 3.13 -5.47 -0.96
C ILE A 160 3.15 -5.95 0.48
N THR A 161 2.07 -6.61 0.91
CA THR A 161 1.85 -6.97 2.31
C THR A 161 0.95 -8.20 2.47
N THR A 162 0.81 -8.70 3.68
CA THR A 162 -0.15 -9.76 4.02
C THR A 162 -1.48 -9.17 4.49
N GLN A 163 -2.60 -9.63 3.91
CA GLN A 163 -3.95 -9.23 4.31
C GLN A 163 -4.85 -10.43 4.55
N SER A 164 -5.87 -10.27 5.39
CA SER A 164 -6.88 -11.30 5.61
C SER A 164 -8.16 -10.98 4.86
N LEU A 165 -8.53 -11.85 3.91
CA LEU A 165 -9.79 -11.73 3.18
C LEU A 165 -11.01 -11.81 4.09
N GLN A 166 -10.90 -12.55 5.20
CA GLN A 166 -11.95 -12.65 6.21
C GLN A 166 -12.23 -11.28 6.84
N ILE A 167 -11.18 -10.57 7.29
CA ILE A 167 -11.30 -9.21 7.85
C ILE A 167 -11.90 -8.27 6.81
N VAL A 168 -11.38 -8.30 5.58
CA VAL A 168 -11.82 -7.41 4.49
C VAL A 168 -13.32 -7.60 4.22
N ARG A 169 -13.79 -8.85 4.15
CA ARG A 169 -15.22 -9.16 3.95
C ARG A 169 -16.08 -8.72 5.13
N THR A 170 -15.59 -8.84 6.37
CA THR A 170 -16.31 -8.35 7.55
C THR A 170 -16.47 -6.83 7.54
N HIS A 171 -15.47 -6.09 7.05
CA HIS A 171 -15.47 -4.62 7.00
C HIS A 171 -15.88 -4.04 5.64
N GLN A 172 -16.38 -4.88 4.74
CA GLN A 172 -16.69 -4.54 3.35
C GLN A 172 -17.59 -3.30 3.21
N ARG A 173 -18.60 -3.18 4.09
CA ARG A 173 -19.57 -2.07 4.06
C ARG A 173 -19.02 -0.72 4.54
N LEU A 174 -17.86 -0.70 5.18
CA LEU A 174 -17.31 0.51 5.79
C LEU A 174 -16.16 1.09 4.98
N THR A 175 -15.30 0.23 4.44
CA THR A 175 -14.02 0.68 3.85
C THR A 175 -13.54 -0.14 2.65
N HIS A 176 -14.18 -1.26 2.31
CA HIS A 176 -13.68 -2.20 1.29
C HIS A 176 -14.78 -2.59 0.31
N GLU A 177 -15.18 -1.70 -0.58
CA GLU A 177 -16.20 -2.00 -1.59
C GLU A 177 -15.61 -2.93 -2.67
N PRO A 178 -16.27 -4.05 -3.03
CA PRO A 178 -15.79 -4.90 -4.11
C PRO A 178 -15.74 -4.15 -5.42
N THR A 179 -14.72 -4.42 -6.23
CA THR A 179 -14.60 -3.88 -7.57
C THR A 179 -14.00 -4.91 -8.52
N LEU A 180 -14.09 -4.65 -9.82
CA LEU A 180 -13.47 -5.48 -10.83
C LEU A 180 -11.95 -5.38 -10.72
N ASN A 181 -11.25 -6.51 -10.92
CA ASN A 181 -9.80 -6.55 -10.92
C ASN A 181 -9.25 -5.68 -12.08
N PRO A 182 -8.46 -4.61 -11.80
CA PRO A 182 -7.94 -3.71 -12.84
C PRO A 182 -7.05 -4.39 -13.88
N TYR A 183 -6.49 -5.56 -13.55
CA TYR A 183 -5.61 -6.33 -14.43
C TYR A 183 -6.33 -7.47 -15.16
N SER A 184 -7.65 -7.61 -14.98
CA SER A 184 -8.47 -8.55 -15.74
C SER A 184 -8.78 -8.04 -17.14
N LEU A 185 -8.96 -8.95 -18.10
CA LEU A 185 -9.34 -8.61 -19.47
C LEU A 185 -10.71 -7.91 -19.53
N GLU A 186 -11.62 -8.28 -18.63
CA GLU A 186 -12.96 -7.70 -18.53
C GLU A 186 -12.90 -6.23 -18.12
N PHE A 187 -11.98 -5.87 -17.21
CA PHE A 187 -11.77 -4.48 -16.81
C PHE A 187 -11.20 -3.65 -17.96
N GLN A 188 -10.23 -4.18 -18.70
CA GLN A 188 -9.62 -3.48 -19.85
C GLN A 188 -10.62 -3.23 -20.99
N LYS A 189 -11.63 -4.10 -21.13
CA LYS A 189 -12.70 -3.94 -22.12
C LYS A 189 -13.81 -2.99 -21.65
N HIS A 190 -13.80 -2.60 -20.39
CA HIS A 190 -14.81 -1.70 -19.86
C HIS A 190 -14.57 -0.30 -20.43
N PRO A 191 -15.55 0.32 -21.11
CA PRO A 191 -15.38 1.66 -21.64
C PRO A 191 -15.12 2.61 -20.46
N PRO A 192 -14.20 3.58 -20.59
CA PRO A 192 -13.99 4.59 -19.57
C PRO A 192 -15.34 5.27 -19.30
N ALA A 193 -15.74 5.35 -18.03
CA ALA A 193 -17.01 6.00 -17.71
C ALA A 193 -16.97 7.46 -18.17
N PRO A 194 -18.11 8.01 -18.63
CA PRO A 194 -18.18 9.41 -18.99
C PRO A 194 -17.75 10.27 -17.80
N SER A 195 -16.93 11.29 -18.08
CA SER A 195 -16.46 12.24 -17.07
C SER A 195 -17.64 12.72 -16.22
N PRO A 196 -17.54 12.68 -14.87
CA PRO A 196 -18.62 13.14 -14.03
C PRO A 196 -18.96 14.58 -14.42
N THR A 197 -20.24 14.83 -14.68
CA THR A 197 -20.72 16.18 -14.99
C THR A 197 -20.47 17.01 -13.75
N ILE A 198 -19.43 17.84 -13.76
CA ILE A 198 -19.15 18.78 -12.68
C ILE A 198 -20.32 19.74 -12.65
N LYS A 199 -21.31 19.46 -11.79
CA LYS A 199 -22.35 20.45 -11.49
C LYS A 199 -21.62 21.61 -10.84
N SER A 200 -21.62 22.77 -11.50
CA SER A 200 -21.07 23.99 -10.92
C SER A 200 -21.75 24.20 -9.57
N VAL A 201 -20.96 24.19 -8.48
CA VAL A 201 -21.47 24.57 -7.17
C VAL A 201 -21.93 26.02 -7.28
N PRO A 202 -23.20 26.35 -6.98
CA PRO A 202 -23.66 27.72 -6.99
C PRO A 202 -22.81 28.52 -6.00
N GLN A 203 -22.12 29.55 -6.48
CA GLN A 203 -21.43 30.47 -5.59
C GLN A 203 -22.46 31.39 -4.94
N PRO A 204 -22.40 31.62 -3.62
CA PRO A 204 -23.26 32.61 -2.99
C PRO A 204 -22.91 34.00 -3.53
N HIS A 205 -23.92 34.70 -4.05
CA HIS A 205 -23.82 36.14 -4.31
C HIS A 205 -23.95 36.87 -2.98
N TYR A 206 -22.93 37.64 -2.62
CA TYR A 206 -23.01 38.62 -1.54
C TYR A 206 -23.34 39.98 -2.17
N GLU A 207 -24.29 40.71 -1.56
CA GLU A 207 -24.56 42.11 -1.92
C GLU A 207 -23.39 43.00 -1.45
N ASP A 208 -23.10 44.07 -2.20
CA ASP A 208 -22.01 45.03 -1.93
C ASP A 208 -22.21 45.84 -0.63
#